data_AF-A0A7W7EXC0-F1
#
_entry.id   AF-A0A7W7EXC0-F1
#
_cell.length_a   1.000
_cell.length_b   1.000
_cell.length_c   1.000
_cell.angle_alpha   90.00
_cell.angle_beta   90.00
_cell.angle_gamma   90.00
#
_symmetry.space_group_name_H-M   'P 1'
#
loop_
_entity.id
_entity.type
_entity.pdbx_description
1 polymer ?
#
loop_
_entity_poly.entity_id
_entity_poly.type
_entity_poly.pdbx_seq_one_letter_code
_entity_poly.pdbx_strand_id
1 'polypeptide(L)'
;MTAAPRQTNVVPIRPTPDLDAAYRATVSVHYPNSDPLSLATRVELMSLRDRATAALRRCRPEAEPILMEAARVAGLACLSAASARSLAFTRVAVESMIFAAQMIQRATV
;
A
#
# COMPACT_ATOMS: atom_id res chain seq x y z
N MET A 1 -25.70 40.11 36.59
CA MET A 1 -26.52 39.05 35.96
C MET A 1 -25.66 38.37 34.90
N THR A 2 -25.09 37.21 35.21
CA THR A 2 -24.19 36.45 34.32
C THR A 2 -24.97 35.28 33.72
N ALA A 3 -25.14 35.28 32.40
CA ALA A 3 -25.83 34.21 31.68
C ALA A 3 -24.94 32.94 31.66
N ALA A 4 -25.51 31.80 32.05
CA ALA A 4 -24.83 30.51 32.02
C ALA A 4 -24.55 30.07 30.56
N PRO A 5 -23.40 29.42 30.30
CA PRO A 5 -23.07 28.95 28.95
C PRO A 5 -24.04 27.85 28.50
N ARG A 6 -24.58 28.00 27.29
CA ARG A 6 -25.40 26.97 26.63
C ARG A 6 -24.50 25.75 26.37
N GLN A 7 -24.76 24.65 27.07
CA GLN A 7 -24.21 23.35 26.71
C GLN A 7 -24.78 22.93 25.35
N THR A 8 -23.97 23.04 24.30
CA THR A 8 -24.21 22.38 23.02
C THR A 8 -24.02 20.88 23.23
N ASN A 9 -25.13 20.14 23.30
CA ASN A 9 -25.09 18.68 23.21
C ASN A 9 -24.60 18.30 21.82
N VAL A 10 -23.29 18.05 21.68
CA VAL A 10 -22.71 17.43 20.49
C VAL A 10 -23.13 15.98 20.52
N VAL A 11 -24.23 15.64 19.85
CA VAL A 11 -24.61 14.25 19.61
C VAL A 11 -23.61 13.71 18.57
N PRO A 12 -22.72 12.78 18.92
CA PRO A 12 -21.87 12.16 17.92
C PRO A 12 -22.79 11.43 16.95
N ILE A 13 -22.83 11.90 15.69
CA ILE A 13 -23.50 11.20 14.62
C ILE A 13 -22.76 9.88 14.48
N ARG A 14 -23.28 8.82 15.11
CA ARG A 14 -22.82 7.47 14.80
C ARG A 14 -23.17 7.27 13.34
N PRO A 15 -22.19 7.06 12.45
CA PRO A 15 -22.50 6.86 11.05
C PRO A 15 -23.42 5.64 10.98
N THR A 16 -24.66 5.87 10.53
CA THR A 16 -25.53 4.76 10.14
C THR A 16 -24.81 4.01 9.01
N PRO A 17 -24.90 2.67 8.94
CA PRO A 17 -24.18 1.88 7.95
C PRO A 17 -24.36 2.40 6.51
N ASP A 18 -25.55 2.92 6.21
CA ASP A 18 -25.90 3.48 4.90
C ASP A 18 -25.16 4.79 4.59
N LEU A 19 -24.90 5.63 5.59
CA LEU A 19 -24.13 6.87 5.42
C LEU A 19 -22.64 6.60 5.19
N ASP A 20 -22.07 5.57 5.85
CA ASP A 20 -20.68 5.18 5.62
C ASP A 20 -20.49 4.61 4.21
N ALA A 21 -21.44 3.80 3.74
CA ALA A 21 -21.42 3.27 2.38
C ALA A 21 -21.52 4.38 1.31
N ALA A 22 -22.44 5.33 1.49
CA ALA A 22 -22.58 6.48 0.58
C ALA A 22 -21.33 7.37 0.59
N TYR A 23 -20.77 7.65 1.77
CA TYR A 23 -19.53 8.43 1.91
C TYR A 23 -18.35 7.75 1.20
N ARG A 24 -18.16 6.44 1.40
CA ARG A 24 -17.11 5.67 0.72
C ARG A 24 -17.31 5.67 -0.80
N ALA A 25 -18.54 5.58 -1.28
CA ALA A 25 -18.84 5.69 -2.70
C ALA A 25 -18.40 7.06 -3.26
N THR A 26 -18.75 8.16 -2.60
CA THR A 26 -18.33 9.52 -3.00
C THR A 26 -16.81 9.67 -2.98
N VAL A 27 -16.13 9.15 -1.95
CA VAL A 27 -14.66 9.15 -1.87
C VAL A 27 -14.07 8.36 -3.04
N SER A 28 -14.60 7.17 -3.36
CA SER A 28 -14.10 6.34 -4.47
C SER A 28 -14.31 6.98 -5.85
N VAL A 29 -15.33 7.83 -6.01
CA VAL A 29 -15.60 8.59 -7.25
C VAL A 29 -14.57 9.71 -7.44
N HIS A 30 -14.20 10.41 -6.37
CA HIS A 30 -13.24 11.52 -6.44
C HIS A 30 -11.78 11.08 -6.31
N TYR A 31 -11.54 9.93 -5.68
CA TYR A 31 -10.24 9.32 -5.47
C TYR A 31 -10.24 7.88 -5.99
N PRO A 32 -10.10 7.68 -7.32
CA PRO A 32 -10.04 6.33 -7.87
C PRO A 32 -8.89 5.53 -7.22
N ASN A 33 -9.19 4.30 -6.80
CA ASN A 33 -8.31 3.39 -6.06
C ASN A 33 -8.02 3.77 -4.59
N SER A 34 -8.89 4.56 -3.94
CA SER A 34 -8.89 4.73 -2.48
C SER A 34 -9.76 3.70 -1.75
N ASP A 35 -10.15 2.62 -2.43
CA ASP A 35 -10.79 1.49 -1.77
C ASP A 35 -9.81 0.82 -0.79
N PRO A 36 -10.32 0.20 0.29
CA PRO A 36 -9.46 -0.38 1.33
C PRO A 36 -8.44 -1.40 0.81
N LEU A 37 -8.80 -2.18 -0.22
CA LEU A 37 -7.93 -3.21 -0.79
C LEU A 37 -6.77 -2.57 -1.58
N SER A 38 -7.06 -1.58 -2.42
CA SER A 38 -6.03 -0.83 -3.14
C SER A 38 -5.06 -0.13 -2.19
N LEU A 39 -5.57 0.50 -1.13
CA LEU A 39 -4.73 1.16 -0.13
C LEU A 39 -3.83 0.16 0.61
N ALA A 40 -4.39 -0.95 1.09
CA ALA A 40 -3.61 -2.01 1.75
C ALA A 40 -2.52 -2.54 0.82
N THR A 41 -2.86 -2.82 -0.44
CA THR A 41 -1.91 -3.32 -1.44
C THR A 41 -0.78 -2.32 -1.71
N ARG A 42 -1.06 -1.01 -1.75
CA ARG A 42 -0.03 0.03 -1.91
C ARG A 42 0.93 0.09 -0.72
N VAL A 43 0.42 -0.05 0.51
CA VAL A 43 1.24 -0.14 1.72
C VAL A 43 2.15 -1.36 1.66
N GLU A 44 1.62 -2.51 1.23
CA GLU A 44 2.41 -3.73 1.05
C GLU A 44 3.50 -3.57 -0.03
N LEU A 45 3.18 -2.93 -1.15
CA LEU A 45 4.15 -2.57 -2.19
C LEU A 45 5.25 -1.63 -1.67
N MET A 46 4.92 -0.65 -0.84
CA MET A 46 5.93 0.21 -0.19
C MET A 46 6.84 -0.61 0.74
N SER A 47 6.27 -1.52 1.54
CA SER A 47 7.06 -2.41 2.39
C SER A 47 7.95 -3.35 1.57
N LEU A 48 7.47 -3.88 0.44
CA LEU A 48 8.26 -4.69 -0.48
C LEU A 48 9.43 -3.90 -1.08
N ARG A 49 9.20 -2.66 -1.50
CA ARG A 49 10.25 -1.76 -1.97
C ARG A 49 11.33 -1.60 -0.91
N ASP A 50 10.94 -1.25 0.30
CA ASP A 50 11.89 -0.98 1.39
C ASP A 50 12.68 -2.24 1.76
N ARG A 51 12.03 -3.43 1.74
CA ARG A 51 12.70 -4.73 1.89
C ARG A 51 13.70 -5.00 0.78
N ALA A 52 13.35 -4.77 -0.48
CA ALA A 52 14.26 -4.95 -1.61
C ALA A 52 15.46 -4.00 -1.51
N THR A 53 15.23 -2.72 -1.18
CA THR A 53 16.29 -1.72 -0.97
C THR A 53 17.20 -2.08 0.20
N ALA A 54 16.67 -2.62 1.30
CA ALA A 54 17.47 -3.10 2.41
C ALA A 54 18.32 -4.32 2.01
N ALA A 55 17.75 -5.25 1.25
CA ALA A 55 18.45 -6.45 0.76
C ALA A 55 19.58 -6.11 -0.21
N LEU A 56 19.41 -5.09 -1.07
CA LEU A 56 20.44 -4.61 -2.00
C LEU A 56 21.76 -4.26 -1.31
N ARG A 57 21.72 -3.73 -0.09
CA ARG A 57 22.94 -3.31 0.63
C ARG A 57 23.85 -4.47 1.03
N ARG A 58 23.36 -5.71 0.99
CA ARG A 58 24.06 -6.91 1.47
C ARG A 58 24.01 -8.04 0.44
N CYS A 59 23.47 -7.79 -0.76
CA CYS A 59 23.32 -8.82 -1.76
C CYS A 59 24.65 -9.09 -2.48
N ARG A 60 24.76 -10.28 -3.06
CA ARG A 60 25.81 -10.60 -4.01
C ARG A 60 25.48 -10.03 -5.41
N PRO A 61 26.47 -9.82 -6.28
CA PRO A 61 26.28 -9.20 -7.60
C PRO A 61 25.22 -9.90 -8.47
N GLU A 62 25.08 -11.22 -8.35
CA GLU A 62 24.13 -12.01 -9.14
C GLU A 62 22.67 -11.73 -8.80
N ALA A 63 22.39 -11.32 -7.55
CA ALA A 63 21.04 -11.03 -7.06
C ALA A 63 20.68 -9.54 -7.14
N GLU A 64 21.67 -8.67 -7.31
CA GLU A 64 21.52 -7.21 -7.40
C GLU A 64 20.50 -6.76 -8.46
N PRO A 65 20.57 -7.19 -9.74
CA PRO A 65 19.66 -6.68 -10.78
C PRO A 65 18.20 -7.02 -10.49
N ILE A 66 17.93 -8.19 -9.90
CA ILE A 66 16.58 -8.63 -9.56
C ILE A 66 16.03 -7.78 -8.40
N LEU A 67 16.84 -7.52 -7.37
CA LEU A 67 16.42 -6.69 -6.24
C LEU A 67 16.24 -5.21 -6.63
N MET A 68 17.08 -4.68 -7.52
CA MET A 68 16.93 -3.34 -8.08
C MET A 68 15.59 -3.20 -8.81
N GLU A 69 15.29 -4.16 -9.69
CA GLU A 69 14.07 -4.14 -10.47
C GLU A 69 12.83 -4.34 -9.58
N ALA A 70 12.90 -5.22 -8.57
CA ALA A 70 11.84 -5.39 -7.59
C ALA A 70 11.53 -4.08 -6.84
N ALA A 71 12.55 -3.36 -6.38
CA ALA A 71 12.38 -2.07 -5.71
C ALA A 71 11.77 -1.02 -6.66
N ARG A 72 12.23 -0.97 -7.91
CA ARG A 72 11.75 -0.04 -8.94
C ARG A 72 10.27 -0.27 -9.26
N VAL A 73 9.89 -1.51 -9.58
CA VAL A 73 8.52 -1.89 -9.92
C VAL A 73 7.58 -1.62 -8.74
N ALA A 74 7.98 -1.98 -7.51
CA ALA A 74 7.19 -1.73 -6.32
C ALA A 74 6.93 -0.23 -6.08
N GLY A 75 7.96 0.61 -6.25
CA GLY A 75 7.85 2.06 -6.10
C GLY A 75 6.95 2.71 -7.17
N LEU A 76 7.04 2.27 -8.42
CA LEU A 76 6.16 2.79 -9.48
C LEU A 76 4.72 2.32 -9.29
N ALA A 77 4.51 1.06 -8.94
CA ALA A 77 3.19 0.48 -8.75
C ALA A 77 2.43 1.16 -7.60
N CYS A 78 3.09 1.43 -6.47
CA CYS A 78 2.43 2.04 -5.31
C CYS A 78 1.93 3.47 -5.56
N LEU A 79 2.52 4.18 -6.53
CA LEU A 79 2.12 5.54 -6.95
C LEU A 79 1.25 5.57 -8.21
N SER A 80 1.07 4.43 -8.88
CA SER A 80 0.32 4.36 -10.13
C SER A 80 -1.18 4.58 -9.94
N ALA A 81 -1.91 4.88 -11.03
CA ALA A 81 -3.37 4.88 -11.05
C ALA A 81 -3.97 3.50 -11.41
N ALA A 82 -3.19 2.42 -11.26
CA ALA A 82 -3.60 1.08 -11.65
C ALA A 82 -4.77 0.55 -10.81
N SER A 83 -5.57 -0.33 -11.41
CA SER A 83 -6.69 -1.00 -10.73
C SER A 83 -6.22 -1.86 -9.56
N ALA A 84 -7.10 -2.10 -8.57
CA ALA A 84 -6.83 -2.99 -7.43
C ALA A 84 -6.30 -4.36 -7.86
N ARG A 85 -6.88 -4.96 -8.91
CA ARG A 85 -6.45 -6.25 -9.46
C ARG A 85 -5.01 -6.18 -9.99
N SER A 86 -4.70 -5.14 -10.77
CA SER A 86 -3.35 -4.93 -11.31
C SER A 86 -2.34 -4.74 -10.19
N LEU A 87 -2.66 -3.94 -9.17
CA LEU A 87 -1.82 -3.74 -7.99
C LEU A 87 -1.55 -5.06 -7.25
N ALA A 88 -2.58 -5.89 -7.07
CA ALA A 88 -2.45 -7.18 -6.41
C ALA A 88 -1.54 -8.15 -7.19
N PHE A 89 -1.66 -8.21 -8.51
CA PHE A 89 -0.75 -9.01 -9.34
C PHE A 89 0.69 -8.48 -9.29
N THR A 90 0.88 -7.16 -9.36
CA THR A 90 2.21 -6.57 -9.24
C THR A 90 2.84 -6.87 -7.89
N ARG A 91 2.06 -6.82 -6.81
CA ARG A 91 2.52 -7.19 -5.47
C ARG A 91 3.08 -8.61 -5.43
N VAL A 92 2.32 -9.58 -5.95
CA VAL A 92 2.76 -10.98 -6.00
C VAL A 92 4.01 -11.14 -6.86
N ALA A 93 4.07 -10.46 -8.02
CA ALA A 93 5.26 -10.50 -8.88
C ALA A 93 6.52 -9.98 -8.17
N VAL A 94 6.42 -8.85 -7.45
CA VAL A 94 7.52 -8.28 -6.66
C VAL A 94 7.94 -9.24 -5.53
N GLU A 95 6.98 -9.86 -4.82
CA GLU A 95 7.27 -10.89 -3.81
C GLU A 95 8.07 -12.06 -4.42
N SER A 96 7.65 -12.55 -5.59
CA SER A 96 8.37 -13.61 -6.30
C SER A 96 9.78 -13.21 -6.73
N MET A 97 9.99 -11.96 -7.16
CA MET A 97 11.33 -11.46 -7.52
C MET A 97 12.26 -11.43 -6.31
N ILE A 98 11.78 -10.91 -5.18
CA ILE A 98 12.56 -10.88 -3.92
C ILE A 98 12.89 -12.31 -3.48
N PHE A 99 11.94 -13.23 -3.57
CA PHE A 99 12.17 -14.64 -3.26
C PHE A 99 13.23 -15.26 -4.19
N ALA A 100 13.14 -15.02 -5.50
CA ALA A 100 14.12 -15.52 -6.47
C ALA A 100 15.54 -15.01 -6.18
N ALA A 101 15.68 -13.72 -5.85
CA ALA A 101 16.95 -13.13 -5.46
C ALA A 101 17.54 -13.80 -4.20
N GLN A 102 16.70 -14.11 -3.20
CA GLN A 102 17.13 -14.83 -2.01
C GLN A 102 17.57 -16.27 -2.32
N MET A 103 16.94 -16.94 -3.28
CA MET A 103 17.35 -18.28 -3.71
C MET A 103 18.71 -18.27 -4.41
N ILE A 104 18.95 -17.29 -5.29
CA ILE A 104 20.26 -17.11 -5.95
C ILE A 104 21.37 -16.87 -4.92
N GLN A 105 21.11 -16.06 -3.90
CA GLN A 105 22.08 -15.83 -2.82
C GLN A 105 22.43 -17.11 -2.05
N ARG A 106 21.46 -18.01 -1.85
CA ARG A 106 21.69 -19.29 -1.15
C ARG A 106 22.38 -20.33 -2.03
N ALA A 107 22.06 -20.37 -3.31
CA ALA A 107 22.61 -21.35 -4.25
C ALA A 107 24.09 -21.09 -4.60
N THR A 108 24.57 -19.87 -4.36
CA THR A 108 25.97 -19.48 -4.61
C THR A 108 26.87 -19.65 -3.38
N VAL A 109 26.33 -20.10 -2.23
CA VAL A 109 27.09 -20.47 -1.02
C VAL A 109 27.72 -21.84 -1.22
#